data_AF-A0A960X995-F1
#
_entry.id   AF-A0A960X995-F1
#
_cell.length_a   1.000
_cell.length_b   1.000
_cell.length_c   1.000
_cell.angle_alpha   90.00
_cell.angle_beta   90.00
_cell.angle_gamma   90.00
#
_symmetry.space_group_name_H-M   'P 1'
#
loop_
_entity.id
_entity.type
_entity.pdbx_description
1 polymer ?
#
loop_
_entity_poly.entity_id
_entity_poly.type
_entity_poly.pdbx_seq_one_letter_code
_entity_poly.pdbx_strand_id
1 'polypeptide(L)'
;MNTHSDKVKLTVECTYDERAYIKMLAIRSHMTISDFILAHLRKDFPHIPNEETELAIEELEKGKGKKAESIQEFWKQMGVGPFGD
;
A
#
# COMPACT_ATOMS: atom_id res chain seq x y z
N MET A 1 -16.35 12.03 -22.93
CA MET A 1 -16.60 12.29 -21.50
C MET A 1 -15.31 12.82 -20.91
N ASN A 2 -15.26 14.11 -20.55
CA ASN A 2 -14.07 14.70 -19.93
C ASN A 2 -13.93 14.15 -18.52
N THR A 3 -13.00 13.23 -18.32
CA THR A 3 -12.54 12.79 -16.99
C THR A 3 -11.68 13.90 -16.38
N HIS A 4 -12.32 14.97 -15.91
CA HIS A 4 -11.67 15.83 -14.94
C HIS A 4 -11.46 14.99 -13.69
N SER A 5 -10.22 14.54 -13.45
CA SER A 5 -9.83 13.97 -12.17
C SER A 5 -10.17 14.98 -11.09
N ASP A 6 -11.09 14.66 -10.18
CA ASP A 6 -11.47 15.49 -9.03
C ASP A 6 -10.28 15.63 -8.07
N LYS A 7 -9.30 16.45 -8.44
CA LYS A 7 -8.12 16.70 -7.63
C LYS A 7 -8.46 17.76 -6.59
N VAL A 8 -8.48 17.35 -5.33
CA VAL A 8 -8.65 18.24 -4.19
C VAL A 8 -7.27 18.64 -3.65
N LYS A 9 -7.13 19.91 -3.24
CA LYS A 9 -5.92 20.43 -2.60
C LYS A 9 -6.07 20.39 -1.08
N LEU A 10 -5.11 19.78 -0.39
CA LEU A 10 -4.99 19.82 1.07
C LEU A 10 -3.99 20.92 1.48
N THR A 11 -4.36 21.71 2.48
CA THR A 11 -3.46 22.66 3.17
C THR A 11 -3.33 22.20 4.62
N VAL A 12 -2.09 22.09 5.11
CA VAL A 12 -1.79 21.71 6.49
C VAL A 12 -1.09 22.88 7.16
N GLU A 13 -1.68 23.40 8.23
CA GLU A 13 -1.03 24.38 9.10
C GLU A 13 -0.16 23.66 10.11
N CYS A 14 1.07 24.14 10.27
CA CYS A 14 2.04 23.60 11.21
C CYS A 14 3.02 24.71 11.62
N THR A 15 3.66 24.52 12.76
CA THR A 15 4.76 25.38 13.21
C THR A 15 5.99 25.21 12.31
N TYR A 16 6.93 26.13 12.42
CA TYR A 16 8.19 26.07 11.68
C TYR A 16 8.96 24.77 11.97
N ASP A 17 9.03 24.37 13.24
CA ASP A 17 9.78 23.20 13.70
C ASP A 17 9.12 21.89 13.23
N GLU A 18 7.80 21.81 13.31
CA GLU A 18 7.04 20.66 12.76
C GLU A 18 7.28 20.53 11.25
N ARG A 19 7.20 21.64 10.50
CA ARG A 19 7.47 21.63 9.07
C ARG A 19 8.89 21.16 8.75
N ALA A 20 9.88 21.64 9.50
CA ALA A 20 11.28 21.23 9.33
C ALA A 20 11.46 19.73 9.60
N TYR A 21 10.83 19.23 10.66
CA TYR A 21 10.87 17.81 11.01
C TYR A 21 10.18 16.93 9.95
N ILE A 22 8.98 17.30 9.49
CA ILE A 22 8.27 16.60 8.41
C ILE A 22 9.13 16.56 7.14
N LYS A 23 9.78 17.67 6.78
CA LYS A 23 10.65 17.73 5.60
C LYS A 23 11.85 16.80 5.73
N MET A 24 12.47 16.73 6.91
CA MET A 24 13.58 15.81 7.18
C MET A 24 13.14 14.35 7.01
N LEU A 25 11.97 13.99 7.55
CA LEU A 25 11.43 12.63 7.42
C LEU A 25 11.12 12.27 5.97
N ALA A 26 10.51 13.19 5.21
CA ALA A 26 10.22 12.98 3.79
C ALA A 26 11.50 12.75 2.97
N ILE A 27 12.55 13.54 3.21
CA ILE A 27 13.86 13.38 2.56
C ILE A 27 14.48 12.01 2.89
N ARG A 28 14.45 11.61 4.17
CA ARG A 28 14.97 10.32 4.61
C ARG A 28 14.28 9.13 3.94
N SER A 29 12.99 9.29 3.60
CA SER A 29 12.20 8.28 2.89
C SER A 29 12.25 8.41 1.37
N HIS A 30 13.06 9.32 0.81
CA HIS A 30 13.11 9.64 -0.62
C HIS A 30 11.74 10.03 -1.22
N MET A 31 10.91 10.73 -0.45
CA MET A 31 9.56 11.15 -0.84
C MET A 31 9.45 12.68 -0.86
N THR A 32 8.49 13.20 -1.63
CA THR A 32 8.05 14.58 -1.44
C THR A 32 7.25 14.71 -0.14
N ILE A 33 7.08 15.93 0.39
CA ILE A 33 6.26 16.14 1.59
C ILE A 33 4.83 15.64 1.38
N SER A 34 4.24 15.92 0.20
CA SER A 34 2.88 15.49 -0.14
C SER A 34 2.77 13.97 -0.19
N ASP A 35 3.73 13.29 -0.82
CA ASP A 35 3.73 11.82 -0.90
C ASP A 35 3.92 11.19 0.47
N PHE A 36 4.78 11.77 1.31
CA PHE A 36 5.01 11.31 2.67
C PHE A 36 3.74 11.41 3.53
N ILE A 37 3.05 12.55 3.48
CA ILE A 37 1.77 12.75 4.18
C ILE A 37 0.72 11.77 3.68
N LEU A 38 0.57 11.63 2.36
CA LEU A 38 -0.41 10.71 1.78
C LEU A 38 -0.08 9.24 2.11
N ALA A 39 1.18 8.83 2.10
CA ALA A 39 1.59 7.48 2.47
C ALA A 39 1.26 7.18 3.93
N HIS A 40 1.37 8.17 4.82
CA HIS A 40 0.97 8.02 6.21
C HIS A 40 -0.55 7.85 6.34
N LEU A 41 -1.33 8.69 5.66
CA LEU A 41 -2.80 8.70 5.72
C LEU A 41 -3.45 7.52 4.98
N ARG A 42 -2.81 6.97 3.94
CA ARG A 42 -3.34 5.84 3.16
C ARG A 42 -3.61 4.59 3.99
N LYS A 43 -2.93 4.42 5.13
CA LYS A 43 -3.18 3.31 6.05
C LYS A 43 -4.59 3.34 6.64
N ASP A 44 -5.16 4.54 6.76
CA ASP A 44 -6.49 4.78 7.32
C ASP A 44 -7.55 4.94 6.23
N PHE A 45 -7.15 4.93 4.95
CA PHE A 45 -8.11 5.04 3.86
C PHE A 45 -8.89 3.73 3.78
N PRO A 46 -10.23 3.80 3.59
CA PRO A 46 -11.01 2.60 3.34
C PRO A 46 -10.46 1.91 2.10
N HIS A 47 -9.88 0.74 2.30
CA HIS A 47 -9.45 -0.11 1.22
C HIS A 47 -10.65 -0.95 0.80
N ILE A 48 -11.28 -0.56 -0.30
CA ILE A 48 -12.32 -1.36 -0.94
C ILE A 48 -11.57 -2.31 -1.89
N PRO A 49 -11.58 -3.63 -1.64
CA PRO A 49 -11.00 -4.59 -2.57
C PRO A 49 -11.65 -4.41 -3.95
N ASN A 50 -10.89 -4.57 -5.02
CA ASN A 50 -11.49 -4.65 -6.34
C ASN A 50 -12.22 -6.01 -6.49
N GLU A 51 -13.07 -6.15 -7.50
CA GLU A 51 -13.87 -7.37 -7.74
C GLU A 51 -13.02 -8.65 -7.74
N GLU A 52 -11.82 -8.60 -8.34
CA GLU A 52 -10.87 -9.72 -8.34
C GLU A 52 -10.40 -10.09 -6.92
N THR A 53 -10.10 -9.10 -6.09
CA THR A 53 -9.67 -9.31 -4.70
C THR A 53 -10.83 -9.82 -3.84
N GLU A 54 -12.05 -9.32 -4.06
CA GLU A 54 -13.25 -9.83 -3.36
C GLU A 54 -13.48 -11.32 -3.64
N LEU A 55 -13.37 -11.72 -4.91
CA LEU A 55 -13.49 -13.13 -5.30
C LEU A 55 -12.41 -14.00 -4.65
N ALA A 56 -11.16 -13.52 -4.62
CA ALA A 56 -10.08 -14.24 -3.96
C ALA A 56 -10.30 -14.41 -2.45
N ILE A 57 -10.87 -13.39 -1.78
CA ILE A 57 -11.25 -13.46 -0.36
C ILE A 57 -12.38 -14.49 -0.17
N GLU A 58 -13.41 -14.47 -1.02
CA GLU A 58 -14.51 -15.43 -0.94
C GLU A 58 -14.04 -16.88 -1.17
N GLU A 59 -13.11 -17.10 -2.09
CA GLU A 59 -12.51 -18.41 -2.30
C GLU A 59 -11.74 -18.90 -1.07
N LEU A 60 -10.97 -18.02 -0.44
CA LEU A 60 -10.24 -18.32 0.79
C LEU A 60 -11.18 -18.71 1.94
N GLU A 61 -12.27 -17.95 2.13
CA GLU A 61 -13.29 -18.24 3.16
C GLU A 61 -14.01 -19.57 2.94
N LYS A 62 -14.21 -19.96 1.67
CA LYS A 62 -14.75 -21.28 1.29
C LYS A 62 -13.73 -22.41 1.42
N GLY A 63 -12.54 -22.13 1.96
CA GLY A 63 -11.47 -23.12 2.15
C GLY A 63 -10.76 -23.52 0.86
N LYS A 64 -10.94 -22.72 -0.22
CA LYS A 64 -10.18 -22.87 -1.47
C LYS A 64 -8.86 -22.10 -1.38
N GLY A 65 -8.09 -22.13 -2.46
CA GLY A 65 -6.74 -21.57 -2.51
C GLY A 65 -5.66 -22.61 -2.25
N LYS A 66 -4.39 -22.19 -2.32
CA LYS A 66 -3.25 -23.06 -2.08
C LYS A 66 -2.86 -23.03 -0.61
N LYS A 67 -2.67 -24.20 -0.01
CA LYS A 67 -2.11 -24.35 1.33
C LYS A 67 -0.64 -24.74 1.20
N ALA A 68 0.19 -24.21 2.09
CA ALA A 68 1.57 -24.61 2.25
C ALA A 68 1.81 -24.92 3.72
N GLU A 69 2.45 -26.05 4.01
CA GLU A 69 2.80 -26.49 5.36
C GLU A 69 4.11 -25.86 5.85
N SER A 70 4.85 -25.22 4.94
CA SER A 70 6.10 -24.52 5.23
C SER A 70 6.32 -23.33 4.31
N ILE A 71 7.19 -22.40 4.72
CA ILE A 71 7.58 -21.25 3.90
C ILE A 71 8.31 -21.68 2.62
N GLN A 72 9.07 -22.77 2.66
CA GLN A 72 9.77 -23.34 1.50
C GLN A 72 8.77 -23.87 0.46
N GLU A 73 7.72 -24.54 0.93
CA GLU A 73 6.65 -25.01 0.07
C GLU A 73 5.87 -23.85 -0.56
N PHE A 74 5.57 -22.81 0.21
CA PHE A 74 4.93 -21.59 -0.30
C PHE A 74 5.71 -21.00 -1.48
N TRP A 75 7.03 -20.77 -1.32
CA TRP A 75 7.86 -20.20 -2.37
C TRP A 75 7.90 -21.09 -3.62
N LYS A 76 8.03 -22.41 -3.44
CA LYS A 76 7.95 -23.38 -4.54
C LYS A 76 6.60 -23.31 -5.27
N GLN A 77 5.49 -23.20 -4.56
CA GLN A 77 4.15 -23.08 -5.14
C GLN A 77 3.90 -21.77 -5.88
N MET A 78 4.60 -20.69 -5.49
CA MET A 78 4.59 -19.39 -6.15
C MET A 78 5.52 -19.32 -7.37
N GLY A 79 6.35 -20.34 -7.59
CA GLY A 79 7.33 -20.35 -8.70
C GLY A 79 8.46 -19.34 -8.49
N VAL A 80 8.67 -18.90 -7.25
CA VAL A 80 9.74 -17.97 -6.88
C VAL A 80 10.76 -18.76 -6.08
N GLY A 81 12.01 -18.85 -6.56
CA GLY A 81 13.09 -19.43 -5.78
C GLY A 81 13.43 -18.54 -4.57
N PRO A 82 13.76 -19.10 -3.39
CA PRO A 82 14.30 -18.30 -2.28
C PRO A 82 15.65 -17.66 -2.64
N PHE A 83 16.29 -18.15 -3.69
CA PHE A 83 17.47 -17.62 -4.35
C PHE A 83 17.14 -17.68 -5.83
N GLY A 84 17.01 -16.53 -6.49
CA GLY A 84 16.87 -16.50 -7.95
C GLY A 84 18.12 -17.12 -8.58
N ASP A 85 17.93 -17.97 -9.58
CA ASP A 85 18.96 -18.22 -10.58
C ASP A 85 19.15 -16.99 -11.46
#